data_AF-A0A7S2PMM5-F1
#
_entry.id   AF-A0A7S2PMM5-F1
#
_cell.length_a   1.000
_cell.length_b   1.000
_cell.length_c   1.000
_cell.angle_alpha   90.00
_cell.angle_beta   90.00
_cell.angle_gamma   90.00
#
_symmetry.space_group_name_H-M   'P 1'
#
loop_
_entity.id
_entity.type
_entity.pdbx_description
1 polymer ?
#
loop_
_entity_poly.entity_id
_entity_poly.type
_entity_poly.pdbx_seq_one_letter_code
_entity_poly.pdbx_strand_id
1 'polypeptide(L)'
;KRQRRAQGSNPSTTWQQQPRIKSASSRAKAYINYAGLNDDDQDNDGKRTSDKQKKKGSTTKKVQDMLDPELDLNSPEVKFGRMLGGTEQRVRHKAVKMLRHYLKQRV
;
A
#
# COMPACT_ATOMS: atom_id res chain seq x y z
N LYS A 1 -22.80 13.79 49.90
CA LYS A 1 -21.87 12.68 49.56
C LYS A 1 -22.56 11.77 48.54
N ARG A 2 -22.23 11.86 47.24
CA ARG A 2 -22.97 11.15 46.18
C ARG A 2 -22.51 9.69 46.11
N GLN A 3 -23.39 8.74 46.42
CA GLN A 3 -23.10 7.30 46.28
C GLN A 3 -22.88 6.96 44.81
N ARG A 4 -21.71 6.38 44.50
CA ARG A 4 -21.41 5.83 43.17
C ARG A 4 -22.10 4.47 43.10
N ARG A 5 -22.97 4.26 42.10
CA ARG A 5 -23.58 2.94 41.86
C ARG A 5 -22.45 1.98 41.45
N ALA A 6 -22.28 0.90 42.22
CA ALA A 6 -21.45 -0.23 41.83
C ALA A 6 -22.20 -1.03 40.76
N GLN A 7 -22.08 -0.59 39.51
CA GLN A 7 -22.46 -1.41 38.37
C GLN A 7 -21.14 -1.98 37.86
N GLY A 8 -20.88 -3.25 38.17
CA GLY A 8 -19.84 -4.01 37.48
C GLY A 8 -20.12 -4.03 35.97
N SER A 9 -19.09 -4.32 35.16
CA SER A 9 -19.26 -4.44 33.71
C SER A 9 -20.35 -5.46 33.40
N ASN A 10 -21.49 -5.00 32.90
CA ASN A 10 -22.47 -5.87 32.29
C ASN A 10 -21.85 -6.42 31.00
N PRO A 11 -21.49 -7.72 30.91
CA PRO A 11 -20.79 -8.26 29.76
C PRO A 11 -21.63 -8.21 28.47
N SER A 12 -22.95 -8.05 28.59
CA SER A 12 -23.91 -7.99 27.47
C SER A 12 -24.13 -6.58 26.89
N THR A 13 -23.73 -5.51 27.60
CA THR A 13 -23.96 -4.11 27.16
C THR A 13 -22.66 -3.28 27.19
N THR A 14 -21.51 -3.95 27.07
CA THR A 14 -20.27 -3.23 26.80
C THR A 14 -20.04 -3.21 25.30
N TRP A 15 -20.42 -2.10 24.66
CA TRP A 15 -19.83 -1.74 23.38
C TRP A 15 -18.32 -1.90 23.49
N GLN A 16 -17.69 -2.58 22.53
CA GLN A 16 -16.26 -2.81 22.56
C GLN A 16 -15.54 -1.46 22.66
N GLN A 17 -15.05 -1.16 23.86
CA GLN A 17 -14.31 0.06 24.14
C GLN A 17 -13.00 -0.03 23.39
N GLN A 18 -12.69 0.99 22.59
CA GLN A 18 -11.37 1.07 21.98
C GLN A 18 -10.30 1.11 23.09
N PRO A 19 -9.15 0.44 22.91
CA PRO A 19 -8.10 0.43 23.91
C PRO A 19 -7.70 1.87 24.24
N ARG A 20 -7.60 2.19 25.54
CA ARG A 20 -7.10 3.50 25.99
C ARG A 20 -5.61 3.58 25.73
N ILE A 21 -5.25 4.02 24.54
CA ILE A 21 -3.86 4.05 24.13
C ILE A 21 -3.17 5.26 24.80
N LYS A 22 -2.34 4.96 25.81
CA LYS A 22 -1.70 5.95 26.71
C LYS A 22 -0.56 6.75 26.07
N SER A 23 0.01 6.27 24.97
CA SER A 23 1.17 6.88 24.30
C SER A 23 0.97 6.93 22.79
N ALA A 24 1.45 8.00 22.14
CA ALA A 24 1.35 8.19 20.70
C ALA A 24 1.91 6.99 19.90
N SER A 25 3.02 6.40 20.34
CA SER A 25 3.66 5.26 19.66
C SER A 25 2.78 3.99 19.65
N SER A 26 2.16 3.65 20.79
CA SER A 26 1.18 2.56 20.85
C SER A 26 -0.06 2.84 20.01
N ARG A 27 -0.39 4.12 19.77
CA ARG A 27 -1.57 4.52 18.99
C ARG A 27 -1.32 4.31 17.51
N ALA A 28 -0.14 4.71 17.05
CA ALA A 28 0.33 4.39 15.71
C ALA A 28 0.30 2.87 15.46
N LYS A 29 0.87 2.06 16.36
CA LYS A 29 0.86 0.59 16.22
C LYS A 29 -0.56 0.00 16.14
N ALA A 30 -1.49 0.47 16.98
CA ALA A 30 -2.88 0.02 16.93
C ALA A 30 -3.57 0.38 15.60
N TYR A 31 -3.32 1.57 15.05
CA TYR A 31 -3.87 1.96 13.75
C TYR A 31 -3.28 1.15 12.60
N ILE A 32 -1.97 0.87 12.62
CA ILE A 32 -1.31 0.03 11.62
C ILE A 32 -1.90 -1.39 11.66
N ASN A 33 -2.05 -1.97 12.86
CA ASN A 33 -2.67 -3.28 13.03
C ASN A 33 -4.14 -3.31 12.58
N TYR A 34 -4.94 -2.30 12.94
CA TYR A 34 -6.35 -2.19 12.53
C TYR A 34 -6.51 -2.00 11.02
N ALA A 35 -5.57 -1.28 10.39
CA ALA A 35 -5.54 -1.07 8.94
C ALA A 35 -5.06 -2.31 8.15
N GLY A 36 -4.67 -3.39 8.83
CA GLY A 36 -4.11 -4.59 8.18
C GLY A 36 -2.79 -4.33 7.47
N LEU A 37 -2.04 -3.30 7.88
CA LEU A 37 -0.77 -2.92 7.24
C LEU A 37 0.44 -3.70 7.78
N ASN A 38 0.23 -4.66 8.68
CA ASN A 38 1.29 -5.51 9.25
C ASN A 38 1.63 -6.75 8.39
N ASP A 39 0.91 -7.00 7.29
CA ASP A 39 1.01 -8.27 6.56
C ASP A 39 2.19 -8.36 5.57
N ASP A 40 3.06 -7.36 5.48
CA ASP A 40 4.16 -7.36 4.51
C ASP A 40 5.49 -7.96 5.05
N ASP A 41 5.55 -8.45 6.29
CA ASP A 41 6.79 -8.97 6.91
C ASP A 41 6.72 -10.43 7.42
N GLN A 42 5.79 -11.27 6.96
CA GLN A 42 5.88 -12.72 7.15
C GLN A 42 5.50 -13.52 5.90
N ASP A 43 6.53 -14.04 5.23
CA ASP A 43 6.40 -15.09 4.24
C ASP A 43 5.77 -16.37 4.84
N ASN A 44 4.81 -16.93 4.09
CA ASN A 44 4.48 -18.37 3.97
C ASN A 44 3.57 -19.04 5.03
N ASP A 45 2.26 -19.13 4.79
CA ASP A 45 1.54 -20.39 4.48
C ASP A 45 0.08 -20.09 4.05
N GLY A 46 -0.43 -20.88 3.10
CA GLY A 46 -1.48 -20.47 2.16
C GLY A 46 -2.91 -20.36 2.67
N LYS A 47 -3.66 -19.41 2.08
CA LYS A 47 -5.07 -19.62 1.68
C LYS A 47 -5.52 -18.58 0.68
N ARG A 48 -5.80 -19.02 -0.55
CA ARG A 48 -6.42 -18.23 -1.62
C ARG A 48 -7.87 -17.94 -1.23
N THR A 49 -8.29 -16.69 -1.25
CA THR A 49 -9.68 -16.34 -1.58
C THR A 49 -9.69 -15.26 -2.66
N SER A 50 -10.44 -15.57 -3.70
CA SER A 50 -10.64 -14.83 -4.94
C SER A 50 -11.42 -13.54 -4.72
N ASP A 51 -11.43 -12.73 -5.80
CA ASP A 51 -12.24 -11.54 -6.03
C ASP A 51 -11.72 -10.21 -5.46
N LYS A 52 -10.71 -9.67 -6.14
CA LYS A 52 -10.52 -8.22 -6.24
C LYS A 52 -10.58 -7.80 -7.71
N GLN A 53 -11.75 -7.30 -8.10
CA GLN A 53 -12.03 -6.76 -9.43
C GLN A 53 -10.96 -5.73 -9.86
N LYS A 54 -10.38 -5.96 -11.04
CA LYS A 54 -9.50 -5.02 -11.75
C LYS A 54 -10.29 -3.76 -12.16
N LYS A 55 -10.20 -2.67 -11.40
CA LYS A 55 -10.39 -1.31 -11.96
C LYS A 55 -9.06 -0.82 -12.54
N LYS A 56 -8.73 -1.26 -13.76
CA LYS A 56 -7.43 -1.00 -14.42
C LYS A 56 -7.50 0.07 -15.53
N GLY A 57 -8.48 0.98 -15.49
CA GLY A 57 -8.77 1.89 -16.61
C GLY A 57 -8.77 3.40 -16.32
N SER A 58 -8.91 3.86 -15.08
CA SER A 58 -9.08 5.31 -14.82
C SER A 58 -7.80 6.04 -14.38
N THR A 59 -6.80 5.33 -13.85
CA THR A 59 -5.54 5.95 -13.40
C THR A 59 -4.59 6.23 -14.56
N THR A 60 -4.62 5.42 -15.62
CA THR A 60 -3.78 5.62 -16.81
C THR A 60 -4.15 6.88 -17.58
N LYS A 61 -5.45 7.17 -17.76
CA LYS A 61 -5.91 8.39 -18.46
C LYS A 61 -5.50 9.68 -17.76
N LYS A 62 -5.59 9.74 -16.42
CA LYS A 62 -5.18 10.93 -15.65
C LYS A 62 -3.68 11.20 -15.69
N VAL A 63 -2.87 10.16 -15.76
CA VAL A 63 -1.40 10.30 -15.95
C VAL A 63 -1.09 10.72 -17.39
N GLN A 64 -1.91 10.30 -18.35
CA GLN A 64 -1.79 10.64 -19.77
C GLN A 64 -2.08 12.13 -20.05
N ASP A 65 -3.03 12.73 -19.33
CA ASP A 65 -3.31 14.18 -19.41
C ASP A 65 -2.26 15.06 -18.69
N MET A 66 -1.43 14.49 -17.80
CA MET A 66 -0.34 15.21 -17.10
C MET A 66 1.03 15.03 -17.76
N LEU A 67 1.12 14.16 -18.76
CA LEU A 67 2.31 13.93 -19.57
C LEU A 67 2.12 14.61 -20.93
N ASP A 68 3.22 15.01 -21.54
CA ASP A 68 3.27 15.62 -22.87
C ASP A 68 2.41 14.80 -23.87
N PRO A 69 1.41 15.39 -24.55
CA PRO A 69 0.47 14.64 -25.40
C PRO A 69 1.14 13.97 -26.61
N GLU A 70 2.38 14.36 -26.95
CA GLU A 70 3.18 13.74 -28.01
C GLU A 70 4.01 12.55 -27.52
N LEU A 71 4.06 12.28 -26.21
CA LEU A 71 4.88 11.20 -25.66
C LEU A 71 4.23 9.83 -25.94
N ASP A 72 4.86 9.01 -26.78
CA ASP A 72 4.41 7.63 -26.99
C ASP A 72 4.63 6.80 -25.71
N LEU A 73 3.52 6.47 -25.03
CA LEU A 73 3.52 5.68 -23.80
C LEU A 73 4.03 4.26 -23.99
N ASN A 74 4.09 3.76 -25.23
CA ASN A 74 4.60 2.44 -25.56
C ASN A 74 6.10 2.46 -25.88
N SER A 75 6.74 3.63 -25.94
CA SER A 75 8.19 3.73 -26.14
C SER A 75 8.95 3.01 -25.01
N PRO A 76 10.00 2.23 -25.34
CA PRO A 76 10.85 1.59 -24.34
C PRO A 76 11.44 2.59 -23.35
N GLU A 77 11.75 3.82 -23.78
CA GLU A 77 12.33 4.87 -22.94
C GLU A 77 11.34 5.32 -21.85
N VAL A 78 10.08 5.57 -22.23
CA VAL A 78 9.00 5.93 -21.31
C VAL A 78 8.72 4.80 -20.32
N LYS A 79 8.76 3.55 -20.80
CA LYS A 79 8.62 2.36 -19.96
C LYS A 79 9.73 2.27 -18.90
N PHE A 80 10.98 2.53 -19.26
CA PHE A 80 12.08 2.57 -18.30
C PHE A 80 11.92 3.71 -17.30
N GLY A 81 11.59 4.93 -17.76
CA GLY A 81 11.33 6.07 -16.89
C GLY A 81 10.25 5.77 -15.84
N ARG A 82 9.15 5.16 -16.27
CA ARG A 82 8.07 4.74 -15.37
C ARG A 82 8.52 3.71 -14.34
N MET A 83 9.30 2.71 -14.75
CA MET A 83 9.82 1.70 -13.82
C MET A 83 10.86 2.26 -12.85
N LEU A 84 11.63 3.26 -13.27
CA LEU A 84 12.64 3.94 -12.44
C LEU A 84 12.00 4.91 -11.43
N GLY A 85 10.89 5.55 -11.78
CA GLY A 85 10.13 6.43 -10.89
C GLY A 85 9.29 5.72 -9.83
N GLY A 86 9.21 4.38 -9.86
CA GLY A 86 8.48 3.60 -8.87
C GLY A 86 9.14 3.60 -7.49
N THR A 87 8.36 3.38 -6.43
CA THR A 87 8.85 3.34 -5.04
C THR A 87 9.56 2.04 -4.67
N GLU A 88 9.32 0.95 -5.42
CA GLU A 88 9.90 -0.37 -5.15
C GLU A 88 11.35 -0.50 -5.65
N GLN A 89 12.29 -0.76 -4.73
CA GLN A 89 13.73 -0.84 -5.04
C GLN A 89 14.08 -1.98 -6.01
N ARG A 90 13.47 -3.16 -5.84
CA ARG A 90 13.74 -4.34 -6.68
C ARG A 90 13.37 -4.08 -8.14
N VAL A 91 12.21 -3.46 -8.36
CA VAL A 91 11.73 -3.05 -9.69
C VAL A 91 12.65 -2.00 -10.31
N ARG A 92 13.06 -0.98 -9.56
CA ARG A 92 14.05 0.02 -10.05
C ARG A 92 15.36 -0.65 -10.46
N HIS A 93 15.90 -1.53 -9.63
CA HIS A 93 17.15 -2.22 -9.92
C HIS A 93 17.05 -3.12 -11.16
N LYS A 94 15.92 -3.84 -11.32
CA LYS A 94 15.62 -4.60 -12.54
C LYS A 94 15.53 -3.69 -13.77
N ALA A 95 14.89 -2.53 -13.64
CA ALA A 95 14.79 -1.54 -14.71
C ALA A 95 16.18 -1.07 -15.16
N VAL A 96 17.09 -0.77 -14.23
CA VAL A 96 18.48 -0.38 -14.54
C VAL A 96 19.22 -1.47 -15.31
N LYS A 97 19.09 -2.74 -14.92
CA LYS A 97 19.71 -3.87 -15.65
C LYS A 97 19.20 -3.97 -17.08
N MET A 98 17.88 -3.87 -17.26
CA MET A 98 17.26 -3.91 -18.59
C MET A 98 17.67 -2.70 -19.44
N LEU A 99 17.72 -1.49 -18.85
CA LEU A 99 18.16 -0.28 -19.52
C LEU A 99 19.62 -0.38 -19.98
N ARG A 100 20.51 -0.91 -19.13
CA ARG A 100 21.91 -1.16 -19.50
C ARG A 100 22.01 -2.12 -20.70
N HIS A 101 21.21 -3.18 -20.71
CA HIS A 101 21.19 -4.12 -21.83
C HIS A 101 20.67 -3.47 -23.12
N TYR A 102 19.60 -2.68 -23.02
CA TYR A 102 19.03 -1.93 -24.13
C TYR A 102 20.04 -0.95 -24.75
N LEU A 103 20.74 -0.17 -23.91
CA LEU A 103 21.77 0.76 -24.40
C LEU A 103 22.94 0.03 -25.06
N LYS A 104 23.34 -1.14 -24.55
CA LYS A 104 24.39 -1.96 -25.16
C LYS A 104 23.99 -2.52 -26.53
N GLN A 105 22.70 -2.73 -26.80
CA GLN A 105 22.21 -3.17 -28.11
C GLN A 105 22.09 -2.02 -29.12
N ARG A 106 22.05 -0.77 -28.63
CA ARG A 106 21.83 0.43 -29.44
C ARG A 106 23.13 1.13 -29.84
N VAL A 107 24.24 0.74 -29.21
CA VAL A 107 25.63 1.17 -29.50
C VAL A 107 26.33 0.04 -30.23
#